data_AF-A0A6P4EWY2-F1
#
_entry.id   AF-A0A6P4EWY2-F1
#
_cell.length_a   1.000
_cell.length_b   1.000
_cell.length_c   1.000
_cell.angle_alpha   90.00
_cell.angle_beta   90.00
_cell.angle_gamma   90.00
#
_symmetry.space_group_name_H-M   'P 1'
#
loop_
_entity.id
_entity.type
_entity.pdbx_description
1 polymer ?
#
loop_
_entity_poly.entity_id
_entity_poly.type
_entity_poly.pdbx_seq_one_letter_code
_entity_poly.pdbx_strand_id
1 'polypeptide(L)'
;MAENENGISEGKFVCCTLLILSICLLAAFPQWMLMCLFAKDHLVYTLTCLFVAVVVLICIHLLEPLKYWRPWNYIAIIICYELLTLGAASFLMEWELVCTIIVICVALLILVLVLLVCIVLILTGFYVNPFKVAVVGAAGFVLAFLITMMDVLTAWFFWRDLAIGVFIFSVIVVTICHVLITYNNFEVLVKDDALLVAIVLYVNYLLLLVGGRVSAHCIKRNIEYFEETTRACIEVEPSES
;
A
#
# COMPACT_ATOMS: atom_id res chain seq x y z
N MET A 1 -19.58 -8.91 25.30
CA MET A 1 -18.62 -9.45 24.32
C MET A 1 -17.89 -10.58 25.02
N ALA A 2 -17.99 -11.80 24.48
CA ALA A 2 -17.40 -12.98 25.11
C ALA A 2 -15.88 -12.85 25.14
N GLU A 3 -15.28 -13.04 26.31
CA GLU A 3 -13.84 -13.23 26.43
C GLU A 3 -13.50 -14.59 25.81
N ASN A 4 -12.64 -14.59 24.80
CA ASN A 4 -12.19 -15.81 24.15
C ASN A 4 -11.26 -16.61 25.09
N GLU A 5 -11.01 -17.90 24.85
CA GLU A 5 -10.24 -18.81 25.74
C GLU A 5 -8.82 -18.33 26.15
N ASN A 6 -8.29 -17.28 25.48
CA ASN A 6 -7.01 -16.64 25.74
C ASN A 6 -7.11 -15.28 26.50
N GLY A 7 -8.31 -14.84 26.91
CA GLY A 7 -8.52 -13.63 27.74
C GLY A 7 -8.32 -12.28 27.05
N ILE A 8 -8.15 -12.23 25.72
CA ILE A 8 -8.06 -10.99 24.94
C ILE A 8 -9.39 -10.72 24.25
N SER A 9 -10.00 -9.56 24.51
CA SER A 9 -11.19 -9.10 23.81
C SER A 9 -10.83 -8.58 22.40
N GLU A 10 -11.78 -8.67 21.46
CA GLU A 10 -11.66 -8.12 20.10
C GLU A 10 -11.15 -6.68 20.09
N GLY A 11 -11.70 -5.83 20.95
CA GLY A 11 -11.28 -4.44 21.07
C GLY A 11 -9.82 -4.25 21.50
N LYS A 12 -9.31 -5.12 22.39
CA LYS A 12 -7.89 -5.09 22.79
C LYS A 12 -6.99 -5.53 21.64
N PHE A 13 -7.37 -6.56 20.89
CA PHE A 13 -6.60 -7.01 19.72
C PHE A 13 -6.53 -5.95 18.62
N VAL A 14 -7.66 -5.30 18.32
CA VAL A 14 -7.72 -4.18 17.37
C VAL A 14 -6.82 -3.04 17.84
N CYS A 15 -6.92 -2.66 19.12
CA CYS A 15 -6.08 -1.62 19.71
C CYS A 15 -4.57 -1.96 19.61
N CYS A 16 -4.17 -3.19 19.97
CA CYS A 16 -2.79 -3.65 19.85
C CYS A 16 -2.31 -3.63 18.39
N THR A 17 -3.12 -4.09 17.44
CA THR A 17 -2.77 -4.11 16.02
C THR A 17 -2.56 -2.69 15.48
N LEU A 18 -3.48 -1.77 15.79
CA LEU A 18 -3.37 -0.36 15.39
C LEU A 18 -2.19 0.34 16.06
N LEU A 19 -1.88 0.00 17.31
CA LEU A 19 -0.73 0.53 18.02
C LEU A 19 0.59 0.06 17.38
N ILE A 20 0.71 -1.23 17.05
CA ILE A 20 1.88 -1.77 16.35
C ILE A 20 2.04 -1.10 14.99
N LEU A 21 0.96 -0.98 14.21
CA LEU A 21 0.96 -0.28 12.93
C LEU A 21 1.41 1.18 13.08
N SER A 22 0.93 1.88 14.12
CA SER A 22 1.31 3.27 14.40
C SER A 22 2.80 3.39 14.75
N ILE A 23 3.35 2.45 15.53
CA ILE A 23 4.79 2.41 15.83
C ILE A 23 5.60 2.18 14.57
N CYS A 24 5.20 1.24 13.71
CA CYS A 24 5.83 1.02 12.41
C CYS A 24 5.83 2.30 11.57
N LEU A 25 4.69 2.97 11.41
CA LEU A 25 4.62 4.22 10.65
C LEU A 25 5.48 5.33 11.24
N LEU A 26 5.50 5.45 12.57
CA LEU A 26 6.30 6.47 13.28
C LEU A 26 7.80 6.21 13.14
N ALA A 27 8.24 4.94 13.15
CA ALA A 27 9.64 4.57 12.96
C ALA A 27 10.10 4.74 11.50
N ALA A 28 9.21 4.46 10.54
CA ALA A 28 9.49 4.59 9.12
C ALA A 28 9.62 6.05 8.67
N PHE A 29 8.85 6.97 9.25
CA PHE A 29 8.78 8.36 8.81
C PHE A 29 10.13 9.11 8.87
N PRO A 30 10.92 9.06 9.96
CA PRO A 30 12.27 9.62 9.99
C PRO A 30 13.22 8.99 8.97
N GLN A 31 13.12 7.68 8.74
CA GLN A 31 13.94 6.98 7.75
C GLN A 31 13.64 7.49 6.33
N TRP A 32 12.36 7.70 6.00
CA TRP A 32 11.95 8.27 4.71
C TRP A 32 12.45 9.70 4.53
N MET A 33 12.31 10.55 5.56
CA MET A 33 12.77 11.93 5.49
C MET A 33 14.28 12.05 5.32
N LEU A 34 15.07 11.28 6.09
CA LEU A 34 16.53 11.27 5.97
C LEU A 34 16.98 10.79 4.60
N MET A 35 16.37 9.72 4.10
CA MET A 35 16.70 9.15 2.80
C MET A 35 16.40 10.11 1.64
N CYS A 36 15.31 10.88 1.71
CA CYS A 36 15.00 11.92 0.73
C CYS A 36 16.04 13.05 0.68
N LEU A 37 16.78 13.30 1.76
CA LEU A 37 17.76 14.39 1.84
C LEU A 37 19.15 14.00 1.32
N PHE A 38 19.54 12.73 1.36
CA PHE A 38 20.96 12.33 1.26
C PHE A 38 21.32 11.37 0.12
N ALA A 39 20.37 10.80 -0.63
CA ALA A 39 20.68 9.70 -1.54
C ALA A 39 20.85 10.10 -3.02
N LYS A 40 21.67 9.31 -3.75
CA LYS A 40 21.87 9.33 -5.22
C LYS A 40 21.82 7.89 -5.77
N ASP A 41 21.16 7.66 -6.91
CA ASP A 41 20.96 6.36 -7.60
C ASP A 41 20.39 5.18 -6.77
N HIS A 42 19.07 4.94 -6.83
CA HIS A 42 18.37 4.11 -5.83
C HIS A 42 17.39 3.08 -6.39
N LEU A 43 17.04 3.13 -7.68
CA LEU A 43 15.95 2.32 -8.23
C LEU A 43 16.24 0.81 -8.18
N VAL A 44 17.50 0.41 -8.40
CA VAL A 44 17.95 -0.99 -8.26
C VAL A 44 17.93 -1.44 -6.79
N TYR A 45 18.28 -0.53 -5.87
CA TYR A 45 18.26 -0.80 -4.43
C TYR A 45 16.81 -0.99 -3.94
N THR A 46 15.88 -0.13 -4.38
CA THR A 46 14.44 -0.25 -4.13
C THR A 46 13.90 -1.60 -4.58
N LEU A 47 14.16 -1.99 -5.83
CA LEU A 47 13.69 -3.25 -6.40
C LEU A 47 14.24 -4.45 -5.63
N THR A 48 15.52 -4.41 -5.23
CA THR A 48 16.15 -5.49 -4.47
C THR A 48 15.55 -5.62 -3.08
N CYS A 49 15.38 -4.50 -2.35
CA CYS A 49 14.76 -4.51 -1.02
C CYS A 49 13.32 -5.03 -1.05
N LEU A 50 12.51 -4.58 -2.01
CA LEU A 50 11.13 -5.05 -2.16
C LEU A 50 11.06 -6.53 -2.56
N PHE A 51 11.92 -6.98 -3.48
CA PHE A 51 11.97 -8.38 -3.87
C PHE A 51 12.33 -9.30 -2.70
N VAL A 52 13.40 -8.95 -1.96
CA VAL A 52 13.82 -9.74 -0.79
C VAL A 52 12.75 -9.72 0.29
N ALA A 53 12.09 -8.57 0.53
CA ALA A 53 10.97 -8.49 1.47
C ALA A 53 9.81 -9.43 1.09
N VAL A 54 9.42 -9.47 -0.19
CA VAL A 54 8.36 -10.37 -0.67
C VAL A 54 8.77 -11.84 -0.49
N VAL A 55 10.01 -12.19 -0.81
CA VAL A 55 10.53 -13.55 -0.60
C VAL A 55 10.49 -13.92 0.88
N VAL A 56 10.93 -13.04 1.77
CA VAL A 56 10.85 -13.25 3.23
C VAL A 56 9.40 -13.41 3.68
N LEU A 57 8.47 -12.59 3.18
CA LEU A 57 7.05 -12.69 3.49
C LEU A 57 6.45 -14.03 3.05
N ILE A 58 6.80 -14.52 1.85
CA ILE A 58 6.40 -15.82 1.34
C ILE A 58 6.95 -16.93 2.24
N CYS A 59 8.24 -16.86 2.62
CA CYS A 59 8.86 -17.81 3.52
C CYS A 59 8.17 -17.84 4.90
N ILE A 60 7.79 -16.69 5.46
CA ILE A 60 7.02 -16.62 6.71
C ILE A 60 5.66 -17.32 6.57
N HIS A 61 5.00 -17.22 5.42
CA HIS A 61 3.69 -17.83 5.21
C HIS A 61 3.76 -19.33 4.87
N LEU A 62 4.80 -19.79 4.19
CA LEU A 62 4.96 -21.19 3.78
C LEU A 62 5.62 -22.07 4.84
N LEU A 63 6.47 -21.51 5.69
CA LEU A 63 7.21 -22.26 6.70
C LEU A 63 6.55 -22.10 8.07
N GLU A 64 5.80 -23.12 8.50
CA GLU A 64 5.23 -23.19 9.86
C GLU A 64 6.24 -22.88 10.98
N PRO A 65 7.51 -23.34 10.94
CA PRO A 65 8.49 -22.97 11.97
C PRO A 65 8.81 -21.47 11.96
N LEU A 66 8.82 -20.83 10.80
CA LEU A 66 9.08 -19.40 10.71
C LEU A 66 7.85 -18.59 11.15
N LYS A 67 6.65 -19.12 10.93
CA LYS A 67 5.38 -18.51 11.33
C LYS A 67 5.11 -18.62 12.84
N TYR A 68 5.51 -19.73 13.46
CA TYR A 68 5.06 -20.06 14.83
C TYR A 68 6.20 -20.17 15.86
N TRP A 69 7.45 -20.32 15.42
CA TRP A 69 8.56 -20.56 16.35
C TRP A 69 9.24 -19.25 16.74
N ARG A 70 9.13 -18.91 18.03
CA ARG A 70 9.83 -17.79 18.65
C ARG A 70 11.26 -18.22 19.01
N PRO A 71 12.29 -17.38 18.80
CA PRO A 71 12.23 -15.97 18.40
C PRO A 71 12.28 -15.71 16.88
N TRP A 72 12.44 -16.76 16.06
CA TRP A 72 12.68 -16.64 14.63
C TRP A 72 11.58 -15.90 13.86
N ASN A 73 10.32 -16.06 14.26
CA ASN A 73 9.20 -15.30 13.69
C ASN A 73 9.40 -13.77 13.82
N TYR A 74 9.76 -13.29 15.01
CA TYR A 74 9.98 -11.85 15.25
C TYR A 74 11.14 -11.30 14.44
N ILE A 75 12.23 -12.06 14.34
CA ILE A 75 13.41 -11.65 13.57
C ILE A 75 13.05 -11.54 12.09
N ALA A 76 12.36 -12.54 11.54
CA ALA A 76 11.94 -12.54 10.14
C ALA A 76 10.98 -11.38 9.82
N ILE A 77 10.03 -11.11 10.72
CA ILE A 77 9.10 -9.99 10.58
C ILE A 77 9.82 -8.64 10.63
N ILE A 78 10.76 -8.43 11.57
CA ILE A 78 11.51 -7.18 11.67
C ILE A 78 12.36 -6.96 10.42
N ILE A 79 13.04 -8.00 9.93
CA ILE A 79 13.81 -7.91 8.68
C ILE A 79 12.90 -7.56 7.51
N CYS A 80 11.73 -8.21 7.41
CA CYS A 80 10.75 -7.90 6.37
C CYS A 80 10.28 -6.44 6.45
N TYR A 81 9.96 -5.97 7.66
CA TYR A 81 9.56 -4.59 7.91
C TYR A 81 10.64 -3.59 7.49
N GLU A 82 11.89 -3.79 7.91
CA GLU A 82 13.00 -2.88 7.56
C GLU A 82 13.25 -2.87 6.04
N LEU A 83 13.24 -4.04 5.38
CA LEU A 83 13.41 -4.12 3.92
C LEU A 83 12.29 -3.41 3.16
N LEU A 84 11.03 -3.59 3.59
CA LEU A 84 9.89 -2.87 3.02
C LEU A 84 10.02 -1.37 3.22
N THR A 85 10.45 -0.96 4.42
CA THR A 85 10.57 0.45 4.80
C THR A 85 11.70 1.13 4.03
N LEU A 86 12.85 0.47 3.88
CA LEU A 86 13.98 0.94 3.07
C LEU A 86 13.66 0.95 1.58
N GLY A 87 12.90 -0.04 1.09
CA GLY A 87 12.38 -0.07 -0.27
C GLY A 87 11.46 1.12 -0.55
N ALA A 88 10.48 1.38 0.32
CA ALA A 88 9.62 2.54 0.20
C ALA A 88 10.38 3.87 0.34
N ALA A 89 11.34 3.94 1.28
CA ALA A 89 12.19 5.11 1.48
C ALA A 89 12.95 5.46 0.21
N SER A 90 13.57 4.45 -0.41
CA SER A 90 14.35 4.63 -1.63
C SER A 90 13.49 4.96 -2.84
N PHE A 91 12.26 4.42 -2.89
CA PHE A 91 11.29 4.83 -3.89
C PHE A 91 10.88 6.30 -3.73
N LEU A 92 10.90 6.85 -2.52
CA LEU A 92 10.56 8.25 -2.24
C LEU A 92 11.71 9.23 -2.55
N MET A 93 12.94 8.75 -2.73
CA MET A 93 14.11 9.57 -3.06
C MET A 93 13.94 10.32 -4.39
N GLU A 94 14.66 11.44 -4.56
CA GLU A 94 14.60 12.39 -5.72
C GLU A 94 13.38 13.30 -5.81
N TRP A 95 12.47 13.25 -4.84
CA TRP A 95 11.29 14.10 -4.86
C TRP A 95 11.36 15.22 -3.83
N GLU A 96 10.72 16.35 -4.12
CA GLU A 96 10.65 17.46 -3.19
C GLU A 96 10.05 16.99 -1.87
N LEU A 97 10.72 17.34 -0.75
CA LEU A 97 10.31 16.92 0.59
C LEU A 97 8.83 17.23 0.87
N VAL A 98 8.35 18.37 0.39
CA VAL A 98 6.95 18.79 0.52
C VAL A 98 6.02 17.83 -0.20
N CYS A 99 6.31 17.47 -1.46
CA CYS A 99 5.53 16.49 -2.22
C CYS A 99 5.52 15.11 -1.55
N THR A 100 6.67 14.69 -1.02
CA THR A 100 6.79 13.43 -0.27
C THR A 100 5.91 13.42 0.98
N ILE A 101 5.93 14.50 1.77
CA ILE A 101 5.08 14.63 2.96
C ILE A 101 3.59 14.59 2.56
N ILE A 102 3.21 15.31 1.49
CA ILE A 102 1.83 15.29 1.00
C ILE A 102 1.38 13.87 0.64
N VAL A 103 2.20 13.12 -0.11
CA VAL A 103 1.85 11.74 -0.49
C VAL A 103 1.76 10.80 0.72
N ILE A 104 2.68 10.93 1.69
CA ILE A 104 2.62 10.18 2.95
C ILE A 104 1.31 10.45 3.69
N CYS A 105 0.93 11.72 3.82
CA CYS A 105 -0.30 12.15 4.49
C CYS A 105 -1.55 11.69 3.75
N VAL A 106 -1.58 11.78 2.42
CA VAL A 106 -2.70 11.32 1.60
C VAL A 106 -2.87 9.80 1.69
N ALA A 107 -1.78 9.04 1.62
CA ALA A 107 -1.83 7.58 1.79
C ALA A 107 -2.35 7.19 3.18
N LEU A 108 -1.94 7.91 4.22
CA LEU A 108 -2.42 7.71 5.59
C LEU A 108 -3.92 8.02 5.71
N LEU A 109 -4.36 9.13 5.11
CA LEU A 109 -5.77 9.52 5.10
C LEU A 109 -6.64 8.49 4.38
N ILE A 110 -6.19 7.97 3.23
CA ILE A 110 -6.88 6.88 2.52
C ILE A 110 -6.97 5.65 3.41
N LEU A 111 -5.88 5.23 4.07
CA LEU A 111 -5.89 4.09 4.98
C LEU A 111 -6.92 4.28 6.11
N VAL A 112 -6.95 5.44 6.76
CA VAL A 112 -7.92 5.75 7.82
C VAL A 112 -9.35 5.67 7.29
N LEU A 113 -9.62 6.23 6.11
CA LEU A 113 -10.94 6.12 5.47
C LEU A 113 -11.32 4.66 5.19
N VAL A 114 -10.40 3.84 4.70
CA VAL A 114 -10.64 2.41 4.45
C VAL A 114 -10.95 1.67 5.76
N LEU A 115 -10.23 1.96 6.85
CA LEU A 115 -10.52 1.38 8.16
C LEU A 115 -11.90 1.81 8.70
N LEU A 116 -12.30 3.07 8.48
CA LEU A 116 -13.65 3.54 8.82
C LEU A 116 -14.73 2.80 8.02
N VAL A 117 -14.51 2.58 6.71
CA VAL A 117 -15.41 1.76 5.88
C VAL A 117 -15.50 0.34 6.44
N CYS A 118 -14.38 -0.26 6.86
CA CYS A 118 -14.40 -1.59 7.47
C CYS A 118 -15.24 -1.62 8.74
N ILE A 119 -15.14 -0.61 9.61
CA ILE A 119 -15.98 -0.49 10.82
C ILE A 119 -17.45 -0.46 10.43
N VAL A 120 -17.83 0.37 9.45
CA VAL A 120 -19.23 0.45 8.98
C VAL A 120 -19.72 -0.89 8.42
N LEU A 121 -18.91 -1.59 7.63
CA LEU A 121 -19.25 -2.90 7.08
C LEU A 121 -19.44 -3.95 8.18
N ILE A 122 -18.57 -3.94 9.20
CA ILE A 122 -18.69 -4.84 10.36
C ILE A 122 -19.97 -4.54 11.13
N LEU A 123 -20.26 -3.27 11.42
CA LEU A 123 -21.45 -2.87 12.19
C LEU A 123 -22.76 -3.17 11.45
N THR A 124 -22.79 -2.99 10.13
CA THR A 124 -23.98 -3.25 9.30
C THR A 124 -24.15 -4.74 8.97
N GLY A 125 -23.09 -5.54 9.11
CA GLY A 125 -23.06 -6.95 8.69
C GLY A 125 -23.24 -7.17 7.18
N PHE A 126 -23.21 -6.09 6.39
CA PHE A 126 -23.53 -6.12 4.97
C PHE A 126 -22.26 -6.18 4.11
N TYR A 127 -21.66 -7.36 4.02
CA TYR A 127 -20.51 -7.59 3.14
C TYR A 127 -20.55 -8.98 2.52
N VAL A 128 -20.09 -9.07 1.27
CA VAL A 128 -19.97 -10.34 0.53
C VAL A 128 -18.78 -11.12 1.09
N ASN A 129 -18.73 -12.45 0.87
CA ASN A 129 -17.63 -13.30 1.31
C ASN A 129 -16.25 -12.66 0.99
N PRO A 130 -15.47 -12.25 2.01
CA PRO A 130 -14.29 -11.43 1.81
C PRO A 130 -13.15 -12.19 1.15
N PHE A 131 -13.13 -13.53 1.22
CA PHE A 131 -12.16 -14.34 0.46
C PHE A 131 -12.39 -14.24 -1.05
N LYS A 132 -13.65 -14.26 -1.50
CA LYS A 132 -13.97 -14.11 -2.93
C LYS A 132 -13.61 -12.72 -3.44
N VAL A 133 -13.89 -11.70 -2.64
CA VAL A 133 -13.58 -10.30 -2.98
C VAL A 133 -12.06 -10.07 -2.99
N ALA A 134 -11.29 -10.73 -2.11
CA ALA A 134 -9.83 -10.67 -2.12
C ALA A 134 -9.22 -11.18 -3.43
N VAL A 135 -9.78 -12.26 -4.01
CA VAL A 135 -9.35 -12.78 -5.31
C VAL A 135 -9.61 -11.75 -6.42
N VAL A 136 -10.74 -11.04 -6.37
CA VAL A 136 -11.05 -9.95 -7.32
C VAL A 136 -10.04 -8.80 -7.16
N GLY A 137 -9.71 -8.42 -5.93
CA GLY A 137 -8.65 -7.44 -5.65
C GLY A 137 -7.30 -7.87 -6.22
N ALA A 138 -6.93 -9.15 -6.06
CA ALA A 138 -5.70 -9.70 -6.63
C ALA A 138 -5.70 -9.67 -8.17
N ALA A 139 -6.83 -10.01 -8.81
CA ALA A 139 -6.98 -9.91 -10.26
C ALA A 139 -6.85 -8.47 -10.76
N GLY A 140 -7.25 -7.48 -9.95
CA GLY A 140 -7.06 -6.07 -10.25
C GLY A 140 -5.58 -5.65 -10.34
N PHE A 141 -4.68 -6.23 -9.54
CA PHE A 141 -3.23 -6.02 -9.71
C PHE A 141 -2.72 -6.54 -11.04
N VAL A 142 -3.18 -7.74 -11.45
CA VAL A 142 -2.84 -8.31 -12.76
C VAL A 142 -3.36 -7.42 -13.88
N LEU A 143 -4.59 -6.90 -13.74
CA LEU A 143 -5.18 -5.98 -14.72
C LEU A 143 -4.36 -4.68 -14.83
N ALA A 144 -3.96 -4.06 -13.71
CA ALA A 144 -3.12 -2.87 -13.72
C ALA A 144 -1.77 -3.11 -14.41
N PHE A 145 -1.16 -4.29 -14.19
CA PHE A 145 0.06 -4.70 -14.88
C PHE A 145 -0.16 -4.86 -16.38
N LEU A 146 -1.24 -5.54 -16.80
CA LEU A 146 -1.58 -5.73 -18.21
C LEU A 146 -1.80 -4.39 -18.92
N ILE A 147 -2.55 -3.45 -18.31
CA ILE A 147 -2.76 -2.11 -18.86
C ILE A 147 -1.41 -1.41 -19.09
N THR A 148 -0.47 -1.57 -18.16
CA THR A 148 0.87 -0.96 -18.25
C THR A 148 1.73 -1.58 -19.35
N MET A 149 1.55 -2.86 -19.67
CA MET A 149 2.33 -3.61 -20.66
C MET A 149 1.75 -3.59 -22.08
N MET A 150 0.51 -3.11 -22.26
CA MET A 150 -0.14 -3.09 -23.57
C MET A 150 0.35 -1.90 -24.41
N ASP A 151 1.39 -2.14 -25.21
CA ASP A 151 1.90 -1.18 -26.22
C ASP A 151 0.84 -0.76 -27.25
N VAL A 152 -0.09 -1.65 -27.60
CA VAL A 152 -1.12 -1.43 -28.64
C VAL A 152 -2.17 -0.37 -28.24
N LEU A 153 -2.31 -0.06 -26.94
CA LEU A 153 -3.27 0.91 -26.44
C LEU A 153 -2.70 2.32 -26.24
N THR A 154 -1.40 2.52 -26.48
CA THR A 154 -0.66 3.79 -26.24
C THR A 154 -1.17 5.02 -27.00
N ALA A 155 -2.18 4.87 -27.87
CA ALA A 155 -2.86 5.98 -28.54
C ALA A 155 -3.61 6.94 -27.59
N TRP A 156 -3.97 6.50 -26.37
CA TRP A 156 -4.61 7.38 -25.38
C TRP A 156 -3.65 7.73 -24.24
N PHE A 157 -3.43 9.03 -24.04
CA PHE A 157 -2.45 9.56 -23.10
C PHE A 157 -2.69 9.16 -21.63
N PHE A 158 -3.96 8.90 -21.26
CA PHE A 158 -4.41 8.64 -19.89
C PHE A 158 -4.44 7.16 -19.45
N TRP A 159 -3.94 6.22 -20.26
CA TRP A 159 -3.90 4.79 -19.86
C TRP A 159 -3.09 4.55 -18.58
N ARG A 160 -2.05 5.35 -18.36
CA ARG A 160 -1.22 5.27 -17.15
C ARG A 160 -2.03 5.68 -15.92
N ASP A 161 -2.88 6.70 -16.02
CA ASP A 161 -3.79 7.11 -14.95
C ASP A 161 -4.83 6.02 -14.64
N LEU A 162 -5.38 5.37 -15.68
CA LEU A 162 -6.30 4.24 -15.49
C LEU A 162 -5.62 3.06 -14.79
N ALA A 163 -4.41 2.68 -15.20
CA ALA A 163 -3.65 1.61 -14.56
C ALA A 163 -3.42 1.86 -13.07
N ILE A 164 -3.07 3.11 -12.72
CA ILE A 164 -2.86 3.52 -11.32
C ILE A 164 -4.18 3.55 -10.55
N GLY A 165 -5.28 3.99 -11.17
CA GLY A 165 -6.60 3.95 -10.57
C GLY A 165 -7.04 2.53 -10.22
N VAL A 166 -6.87 1.59 -11.16
CA VAL A 166 -7.14 0.15 -10.93
C VAL A 166 -6.24 -0.40 -9.83
N PHE A 167 -4.95 -0.03 -9.81
CA PHE A 167 -4.01 -0.45 -8.78
C PHE A 167 -4.44 0.03 -7.39
N ILE A 168 -4.70 1.33 -7.20
CA ILE A 168 -5.13 1.90 -5.91
C ILE A 168 -6.45 1.27 -5.45
N PHE A 169 -7.41 1.11 -6.35
CA PHE A 169 -8.67 0.45 -6.05
C PHE A 169 -8.46 -1.00 -5.57
N SER A 170 -7.55 -1.74 -6.22
CA SER A 170 -7.20 -3.10 -5.83
C SER A 170 -6.61 -3.18 -4.43
N VAL A 171 -5.71 -2.25 -4.07
CA VAL A 171 -5.14 -2.15 -2.72
C VAL A 171 -6.23 -1.90 -1.69
N ILE A 172 -7.18 -0.99 -1.97
CA ILE A 172 -8.30 -0.70 -1.08
C ILE A 172 -9.15 -1.95 -0.85
N VAL A 173 -9.53 -2.65 -1.93
CA VAL A 173 -10.34 -3.87 -1.85
C VAL A 173 -9.63 -4.95 -1.03
N VAL A 174 -8.34 -5.19 -1.27
CA VAL A 174 -7.55 -6.18 -0.53
C VAL A 174 -7.42 -5.80 0.94
N THR A 175 -7.26 -4.50 1.25
CA THR A 175 -7.21 -4.01 2.64
C THR A 175 -8.52 -4.27 3.37
N ILE A 176 -9.65 -3.98 2.75
CA ILE A 176 -10.99 -4.26 3.32
C ILE A 176 -11.15 -5.77 3.57
N CYS A 177 -10.80 -6.60 2.57
CA CYS A 177 -10.90 -8.05 2.70
C CYS A 177 -10.01 -8.58 3.81
N HIS A 178 -8.78 -8.07 3.93
CA HIS A 178 -7.86 -8.47 4.99
C HIS A 178 -8.44 -8.19 6.38
N VAL A 179 -9.02 -7.01 6.60
CA VAL A 179 -9.67 -6.65 7.87
C VAL A 179 -10.88 -7.53 8.15
N LEU A 180 -11.75 -7.75 7.15
CA LEU A 180 -12.95 -8.58 7.31
C LEU A 180 -12.62 -10.08 7.54
N ILE A 181 -11.60 -10.61 6.87
CA ILE A 181 -11.11 -11.99 7.10
C ILE A 181 -10.56 -12.12 8.51
N THR A 182 -9.78 -11.14 8.96
CA THR A 182 -9.22 -11.07 10.32
C THR A 182 -10.33 -11.05 11.37
N TYR A 183 -11.38 -10.25 11.16
CA TYR A 183 -12.55 -10.20 12.03
C TYR A 183 -13.30 -11.54 12.06
N ASN A 184 -13.60 -12.13 10.90
CA ASN A 184 -14.36 -13.39 10.82
C ASN A 184 -13.62 -14.59 11.40
N ASN A 185 -12.28 -14.56 11.42
CA ASN A 185 -11.45 -15.64 11.96
C ASN A 185 -10.82 -15.25 13.31
N PHE A 186 -11.36 -14.25 14.00
CA PHE A 186 -10.79 -13.71 15.23
C PHE A 186 -10.45 -14.82 16.24
N GLU A 187 -11.33 -15.80 16.42
CA GLU A 187 -11.13 -16.87 17.39
C GLU A 187 -9.87 -17.71 17.12
N VAL A 188 -9.58 -17.98 15.86
CA VAL A 188 -8.38 -18.70 15.41
C VAL A 188 -7.16 -17.76 15.43
N LEU A 189 -7.36 -16.48 15.12
CA LEU A 189 -6.32 -15.45 15.06
C LEU A 189 -5.76 -15.04 16.41
N VAL A 190 -6.46 -15.19 17.54
CA VAL A 190 -5.85 -14.91 18.86
C VAL A 190 -4.64 -15.82 19.11
N LYS A 191 -4.52 -16.94 18.38
CA LYS A 191 -3.35 -17.81 18.34
C LYS A 191 -2.28 -17.36 17.32
N ASP A 192 -2.68 -16.63 16.27
CA ASP A 192 -1.86 -16.18 15.15
C ASP A 192 -1.64 -14.64 15.21
N ASP A 193 -0.52 -14.26 15.85
CA ASP A 193 0.09 -12.93 16.07
C ASP A 193 -0.58 -11.68 15.43
N ALA A 194 -1.07 -10.76 16.30
CA ALA A 194 -1.46 -9.38 15.95
C ALA A 194 -0.37 -8.59 15.20
N LEU A 195 0.90 -8.97 15.41
CA LEU A 195 2.05 -8.41 14.71
C LEU A 195 1.99 -8.69 13.20
N LEU A 196 1.62 -9.91 12.79
CA LEU A 196 1.54 -10.26 11.38
C LEU A 196 0.44 -9.47 10.67
N VAL A 197 -0.72 -9.33 11.33
CA VAL A 197 -1.85 -8.50 10.83
C VAL A 197 -1.41 -7.04 10.66
N ALA A 198 -0.72 -6.47 11.64
CA ALA A 198 -0.20 -5.11 11.55
C ALA A 198 0.79 -4.93 10.38
N ILE A 199 1.63 -5.94 10.12
CA ILE A 199 2.59 -5.91 9.01
C ILE A 199 1.90 -6.00 7.65
N VAL A 200 0.86 -6.82 7.51
CA VAL A 200 0.08 -6.87 6.26
C VAL A 200 -0.65 -5.55 6.02
N LEU A 201 -1.20 -4.91 7.06
CA LEU A 201 -1.75 -3.56 6.96
C LEU A 201 -0.68 -2.52 6.57
N TYR A 202 0.53 -2.65 7.12
CA TYR A 202 1.66 -1.80 6.75
C TYR A 202 2.07 -1.99 5.27
N VAL A 203 2.08 -3.22 4.76
CA VAL A 203 2.34 -3.49 3.33
C VAL A 203 1.29 -2.81 2.46
N ASN A 204 0.00 -2.93 2.81
CA ASN A 204 -1.07 -2.26 2.07
C ASN A 204 -0.93 -0.73 2.10
N TYR A 205 -0.52 -0.16 3.23
CA TYR A 205 -0.18 1.25 3.33
C TYR A 205 0.96 1.63 2.38
N LEU A 206 2.04 0.85 2.32
CA LEU A 206 3.15 1.11 1.41
C LEU A 206 2.71 1.04 -0.07
N LEU A 207 1.81 0.13 -0.42
CA LEU A 207 1.24 0.07 -1.77
C LEU A 207 0.41 1.33 -2.09
N LEU A 208 -0.38 1.86 -1.14
CA LEU A 208 -1.07 3.14 -1.30
C LEU A 208 -0.08 4.29 -1.50
N LEU A 209 1.01 4.31 -0.74
CA LEU A 209 2.07 5.33 -0.85
C LEU A 209 2.76 5.28 -2.22
N VAL A 210 3.10 4.07 -2.70
CA VAL A 210 3.66 3.86 -4.04
C VAL A 210 2.67 4.35 -5.11
N GLY A 211 1.41 3.92 -5.03
CA GLY A 211 0.35 4.37 -5.94
C GLY A 211 0.16 5.88 -5.94
N GLY A 212 0.23 6.51 -4.76
CA GLY A 212 0.16 7.97 -4.59
C GLY A 212 1.31 8.71 -5.26
N ARG A 213 2.56 8.23 -5.12
CA ARG A 213 3.71 8.83 -5.81
C ARG A 213 3.58 8.72 -7.33
N VAL A 214 3.24 7.54 -7.84
CA VAL A 214 3.10 7.34 -9.30
C VAL A 214 1.94 8.18 -9.85
N SER A 215 0.84 8.29 -9.09
CA SER A 215 -0.30 9.15 -9.43
C SER A 215 0.11 10.62 -9.54
N ALA A 216 0.84 11.15 -8.57
CA ALA A 216 1.32 12.52 -8.61
C ALA A 216 2.26 12.81 -9.79
N HIS A 217 3.10 11.84 -10.18
CA HIS A 217 3.92 11.95 -11.39
C HIS A 217 3.06 11.98 -12.67
N CYS A 218 1.96 11.20 -12.73
CA CYS A 218 1.04 11.25 -13.86
C CYS A 218 0.27 12.57 -13.92
N ILE A 219 -0.19 13.07 -12.78
CA ILE A 219 -0.83 14.40 -12.69
C ILE A 219 0.10 15.49 -13.21
N LYS A 220 1.38 15.50 -12.79
CA LYS A 220 2.37 16.46 -13.28
C LYS A 220 2.51 16.40 -14.81
N ARG A 221 2.68 15.19 -15.36
CA ARG A 221 2.78 14.96 -16.81
C ARG A 221 1.52 15.41 -17.55
N ASN A 222 0.35 15.22 -16.96
CA ASN A 222 -0.92 15.64 -17.55
C ASN A 222 -1.03 17.17 -17.58
N ILE A 223 -0.61 17.87 -16.52
CA ILE A 223 -0.55 19.34 -16.49
C ILE A 223 0.36 19.85 -17.61
N GLU A 224 1.57 19.31 -17.73
CA GLU A 224 2.54 19.69 -18.77
C GLU A 224 1.96 19.50 -20.18
N TYR A 225 1.32 18.35 -20.45
CA TYR A 225 0.68 18.07 -21.74
C TYR A 225 -0.45 19.06 -22.07
N PHE A 226 -1.30 19.41 -21.10
CA PHE A 226 -2.37 20.38 -21.31
C PHE A 226 -1.83 21.80 -21.53
N GLU A 227 -0.76 22.19 -20.82
CA GLU A 227 -0.11 23.49 -21.03
C GLU A 227 0.51 23.61 -22.43
N GLU A 228 1.22 22.57 -22.90
CA GLU A 228 1.81 22.52 -24.23
C GLU A 228 0.74 22.54 -25.33
N THR A 229 -0.31 21.72 -25.19
CA THR A 229 -1.42 21.67 -26.17
C THR A 229 -2.16 23.01 -26.22
N THR A 230 -2.38 23.66 -25.07
CA THR A 230 -3.06 24.96 -25.02
C THR A 230 -2.21 26.06 -25.66
N ARG A 231 -0.89 26.09 -25.43
CA ARG A 231 0.01 27.05 -26.09
C ARG A 231 0.07 26.84 -27.60
N ALA A 232 0.15 25.58 -28.06
CA ALA A 232 0.16 25.27 -29.49
C ALA A 232 -1.13 25.70 -30.20
N CYS A 233 -2.30 25.59 -29.55
CA CYS A 233 -3.55 26.09 -30.12
C CYS A 233 -3.61 27.62 -30.21
N ILE A 234 -3.01 28.34 -29.25
CA ILE A 234 -2.96 29.82 -29.24
C ILE A 234 -1.97 30.34 -30.29
N GLU A 235 -0.83 29.67 -30.50
CA GLU A 235 0.18 30.05 -31.50
C GLU A 235 -0.21 29.73 -32.95
N VAL A 236 -1.27 28.96 -33.17
CA VAL A 236 -1.86 28.73 -34.52
C VAL A 236 -2.86 29.84 -34.89
N GLU A 237 -3.27 30.71 -33.95
CA GLU A 237 -4.05 31.93 -34.20
C GLU A 237 -3.17 33.21 -34.31
N PRO A 238 -2.25 33.33 -35.27
CA PRO A 238 -1.98 34.67 -35.79
C PRO A 238 -1.95 34.74 -37.32
N SER A 239 -2.62 35.79 -37.85
CA SER A 239 -2.57 36.34 -39.23
C SER A 239 -3.68 35.99 -40.23
N GLU A 240 -4.95 36.11 -39.85
CA GLU A 240 -5.98 36.58 -40.78
C GLU A 240 -6.65 37.85 -40.25
N SER A 241 -5.96 38.99 -40.41
CA SER A 241 -6.58 40.32 -40.54
C SER A 241 -5.61 41.30 -41.17
#